data_AF-A0A2N2P6A2-F1
#
_entry.id   AF-A0A2N2P6A2-F1
#
_cell.length_a   1.000
_cell.length_b   1.000
_cell.length_c   1.000
_cell.angle_alpha   90.00
_cell.angle_beta   90.00
_cell.angle_gamma   90.00
#
_symmetry.space_group_name_H-M   'P 1'
#
loop_
_entity.id
_entity.type
_entity.pdbx_description
1 polymer ?
#
loop_
_entity_poly.entity_id
_entity_poly.type
_entity_poly.pdbx_seq_one_letter_code
_entity_poly.pdbx_strand_id
1 'polypeptide(L)' 'MKRNYLSYLLRIWDIGNTEFPNWVASLEDPHSHKVIYLDSLEALTKFLQQSINVRESSEKPNGKVEKKKIG' A
#
# COMPACT_ATOMS: atom_id res chain seq x y z
N MET A 1 -15.97 10.32 10.78
CA MET A 1 -14.84 10.61 9.86
C MET A 1 -14.14 9.31 9.57
N LYS A 2 -14.03 8.88 8.30
CA LYS A 2 -13.14 7.75 7.95
C LYS A 2 -11.71 8.27 7.98
N ARG A 3 -10.91 7.81 8.95
CA ARG A 3 -9.47 8.06 8.95
C ARG A 3 -8.86 7.09 7.96
N ASN A 4 -8.16 7.60 6.94
CA ASN A 4 -7.36 6.78 6.05
C ASN A 4 -6.19 6.24 6.88
N TYR A 5 -6.30 4.98 7.29
CA TYR A 5 -5.29 4.28 8.09
C TYR A 5 -4.70 3.14 7.27
N LEU A 6 -3.38 3.07 7.26
CA LEU A 6 -2.61 1.97 6.71
C LEU A 6 -1.76 1.42 7.85
N SER A 7 -1.83 0.11 8.04
CA SER A 7 -0.99 -0.62 9.00
C SER A 7 -0.37 -1.81 8.32
N TYR A 8 0.91 -2.01 8.57
CA TYR A 8 1.64 -3.17 8.11
C TYR A 8 2.56 -3.67 9.22
N LEU A 9 2.77 -4.97 9.29
CA LEU A 9 3.92 -5.53 9.99
C LEU A 9 5.13 -5.41 9.06
N LEU A 10 6.06 -4.53 9.41
CA LEU A 10 7.32 -4.34 8.70
C LEU A 10 8.39 -5.27 9.26
N ARG A 11 9.02 -6.03 8.36
CA ARG A 11 10.25 -6.78 8.65
C ARG A 11 11.34 -6.28 7.72
N ILE A 12 12.53 -6.05 8.27
CA ILE A 12 13.74 -5.65 7.54
C ILE A 12 14.84 -6.59 7.97
N TRP A 13 15.59 -7.12 7.02
CA TRP A 13 16.72 -7.99 7.29
C TRP A 13 17.78 -7.85 6.20
N ASP A 14 19.00 -8.25 6.53
CA ASP A 14 20.12 -8.29 5.60
C ASP A 14 20.24 -9.70 5.01
N ILE A 15 20.39 -9.80 3.69
CA ILE A 15 20.70 -11.04 2.96
C ILE A 15 22.08 -11.00 2.29
N GLY A 16 22.85 -9.94 2.55
CA GLY A 16 24.21 -9.76 2.09
C GLY A 16 25.24 -10.42 3.00
N ASN A 17 26.48 -9.97 2.87
CA ASN A 17 27.58 -10.38 3.74
C ASN A 17 28.14 -9.16 4.49
N THR A 18 29.11 -9.37 5.37
CA THR A 18 29.68 -8.32 6.23
C THR A 18 30.28 -7.14 5.44
N GLU A 19 30.78 -7.39 4.23
CA GLU A 19 31.41 -6.36 3.38
C GLU A 19 30.38 -5.67 2.47
N PHE A 20 29.33 -6.39 2.08
CA PHE A 20 28.31 -5.96 1.14
C PHE A 20 26.92 -6.28 1.70
N PRO A 21 26.39 -5.44 2.61
CA PRO A 21 25.05 -5.63 3.14
C PRO A 21 24.02 -5.41 2.02
N ASN A 22 23.01 -6.26 1.99
CA ASN A 22 21.89 -6.18 1.08
C ASN A 22 20.58 -6.23 1.87
N TRP A 23 20.10 -5.04 2.23
CA TRP A 23 18.91 -4.87 3.04
C TRP A 23 17.64 -5.03 2.21
N VAL A 24 16.82 -5.99 2.62
CA VAL A 24 15.51 -6.27 2.02
C VAL A 24 14.42 -6.07 3.06
N ALA A 25 13.17 -6.02 2.60
CA ALA A 25 12.03 -5.82 3.48
C ALA A 25 10.80 -6.66 3.06
N SER A 26 9.91 -6.87 4.03
CA SER A 26 8.54 -7.32 3.74
C SER A 26 7.54 -6.48 4.52
N LEU A 27 6.38 -6.26 3.91
CA LEU A 27 5.20 -5.69 4.54
C LEU A 27 4.10 -6.74 4.55
N GLU A 28 3.54 -7.03 5.72
CA GLU A 28 2.35 -7.86 5.85
C GLU A 28 1.16 -7.01 6.27
N ASP A 29 0.06 -7.10 5.51
CA ASP A 29 -1.21 -6.48 5.89
C ASP A 29 -1.89 -7.31 7.00
N PRO A 30 -2.14 -6.72 8.19
CA PRO A 30 -2.70 -7.45 9.32
C PRO A 30 -4.15 -7.91 9.11
N HIS A 31 -4.85 -7.38 8.10
CA HIS A 31 -6.24 -7.78 7.80
C HIS A 31 -6.32 -8.91 6.78
N SER A 32 -5.44 -8.89 5.77
CA SER A 32 -5.47 -9.87 4.68
C SER A 32 -4.39 -10.94 4.80
N HIS A 33 -3.43 -10.78 5.70
CA HIS A 33 -2.20 -11.58 5.79
C HIS A 33 -1.39 -11.62 4.49
N LYS A 34 -1.68 -10.71 3.54
CA LYS A 34 -0.91 -10.62 2.30
C LYS A 34 0.46 -10.06 2.63
N VAL A 35 1.49 -10.80 2.22
CA VAL A 35 2.89 -10.37 2.35
C VAL A 35 3.38 -9.82 1.01
N ILE A 36 4.01 -8.65 1.07
CA ILE A 36 4.67 -7.98 -0.04
C ILE A 36 6.16 -7.99 0.26
N TYR A 37 6.94 -8.60 -0.62
CA TYR A 37 8.41 -8.64 -0.53
C TYR A 37 9.02 -7.54 -1.38
N LEU A 38 10.06 -6.91 -0.85
CA LEU A 38 10.73 -5.76 -1.43
C LEU A 38 12.24 -6.02 -1.35
N ASP A 39 12.89 -5.97 -2.50
CA ASP A 39 14.31 -6.29 -2.68
C ASP A 39 15.26 -5.17 -2.26
N SER A 40 14.72 -4.03 -1.85
CA SER A 40 15.48 -2.85 -1.48
C SER A 40 14.65 -1.89 -0.63
N LEU A 41 15.33 -1.05 0.16
CA LEU A 41 14.69 0.04 0.90
C LEU A 41 14.09 1.11 -0.04
N GLU A 42 14.65 1.26 -1.24
CA GLU A 42 14.09 2.15 -2.27
C GLU A 42 12.73 1.64 -2.76
N ALA A 43 12.62 0.34 -3.07
CA ALA A 43 11.35 -0.27 -3.44
C ALA A 43 10.31 -0.13 -2.32
N LEU A 44 10.71 -0.31 -1.05
CA LEU A 44 9.84 -0.08 0.11
C LEU A 44 9.30 1.34 0.16
N THR A 45 10.19 2.34 0.05
CA THR A 45 9.80 3.75 0.12
C THR A 45 8.85 4.11 -1.03
N LYS A 46 9.15 3.65 -2.24
CA LYS A 46 8.30 3.86 -3.42
C LYS A 46 6.90 3.24 -3.24
N PHE A 47 6.84 2.02 -2.69
CA PHE A 47 5.56 1.36 -2.40
C PHE A 47 4.72 2.14 -1.39
N LEU A 48 5.32 2.63 -0.31
CA LEU A 48 4.61 3.40 0.73
C LEU A 48 4.08 4.72 0.17
N GLN A 49 4.90 5.44 -0.63
CA GLN A 49 4.48 6.67 -1.30
C GLN A 49 3.29 6.43 -2.24
N GLN A 50 3.36 5.38 -3.07
CA GLN A 50 2.25 5.01 -3.96
C GLN A 50 0.98 4.65 -3.18
N SER A 51 1.11 3.92 -2.07
CA SER A 51 -0.03 3.50 -1.25
C SER A 51 -0.78 4.69 -0.62
N ILE A 52 -0.07 5.77 -0.32
CA ILE A 52 -0.64 7.00 0.21
C ILE A 52 -1.29 7.81 -0.93
N ASN A 53 -0.62 7.93 -2.08
CA ASN A 53 -1.09 8.74 -3.21
C ASN A 53 -2.27 8.13 -3.99
N VAL A 54 -2.33 6.81 -4.16
CA VAL A 54 -3.38 6.12 -4.93
C VAL A 54 -4.76 6.24 -4.28
N ARG A 55 -4.84 6.44 -2.97
CA ARG A 55 -6.13 6.59 -2.28
C ARG A 55 -6.70 8.01 -2.39
N GLU A 56 -5.88 9.03 -2.59
CA GLU A 56 -6.35 10.42 -2.77
C GLU A 56 -7.11 10.63 -4.10
N SER A 57 -6.81 9.83 -5.13
CA SER A 57 -7.45 9.94 -6.45
C SER A 57 -8.77 9.16 -6.58
N SER A 58 -9.22 8.46 -5.53
CA SER A 58 -10.42 7.60 -5.56
C SER A 58 -11.70 8.21 -4.97
N GLU A 59 -11.71 9.51 -4.63
CA GLU A 59 -12.94 10.25 -4.28
C GLU A 59 -13.32 11.22 -5.42
N LYS A 60 -14.22 10.88 -6.36
CA LYS A 60 -15.70 11.12 -6.41
C LYS A 60 -16.22 10.87 -7.86
N PRO A 61 -17.51 10.58 -8.17
CA PRO A 61 -18.71 11.20 -7.56
C PRO A 61 -19.78 10.22 -7.04
N ASN A 62 -20.29 10.55 -5.85
CA ASN A 62 -21.54 10.02 -5.31
C ASN A 62 -22.71 10.45 -6.21
N GLY A 63 -23.60 9.50 -6.51
CA GLY A 63 -24.48 9.55 -7.66
C GLY A 63 -25.74 10.41 -7.54
N LYS A 64 -26.30 10.72 -8.71
CA LYS A 64 -27.74 10.66 -9.00
C LYS A 64 -27.89 10.31 -10.48
N VAL A 65 -28.09 9.02 -10.79
CA VAL A 65 -28.75 8.65 -12.05
C VAL A 65 -30.22 8.48 -11.72
N GLU A 66 -30.97 9.54 -11.98
CA GLU A 66 -32.42 9.59 -11.88
C GLU A 66 -33.02 8.63 -12.91
N LYS A 67 -33.71 7.59 -12.44
CA LYS A 67 -34.43 6.66 -13.33
C LYS A 67 -35.61 7.40 -13.96
N LYS A 68 -35.46 7.83 -15.21
CA LYS A 68 -36.58 8.37 -15.99
C LYS A 68 -37.47 7.20 -16.42
N LYS A 69 -38.62 7.06 -15.76
CA LYS A 69 -39.74 6.22 -16.20
C LYS A 69 -40.34 6.91 -17.44
N ILE A 70 -40.30 6.27 -18.60
CA ILE A 70 -41.05 6.71 -19.77
C ILE A 70 -42.10 5.62 -20.01
N GLY A 71 -43.36 6.01 -19.83
CA GLY A 71 -44.53 5.23 -20.24
C GLY A 71 -44.92 5.54 -21.68
#